data_AF-A0A2N3AFE6-F1
#
_entry.id   AF-A0A2N3AFE6-F1
#
_cell.length_a   1.000
_cell.length_b   1.000
_cell.length_c   1.000
_cell.angle_alpha   90.00
_cell.angle_beta   90.00
_cell.angle_gamma   90.00
#
_symmetry.space_group_name_H-M   'P 1'
#
loop_
_entity.id
_entity.type
_entity.pdbx_description
1 polymer ?
#
loop_
_entity_poly.entity_id
_entity_poly.type
_entity_poly.pdbx_seq_one_letter_code
_entity_poly.pdbx_strand_id
1 'polypeptide(L)'
;MDIQLNTANFKQFLGRCALGNIIRDLVIHTAPNNRIMAKVTDKMVTMYAEVYCDGVKVTEEGNIKVPNLQKLIAAVNRTDSEMLRIKSSVDAFLLSDGTGVGKIHSNMAQTSDAEIVESYQAIDGILDFFDKDALTYNRGKIVYENGVELPIGTLQDVVDDAKAFSYETFKMTPAKGMMKCRIENNSTGENFTRTIADKDFIGSLDNIPVTMVGMGFKEMIKAIKDSNPKDRVKLYVSDMAWLLTNGKDYFFNINTMEVE
;
A
#
# COMPACT_ATOMS: atom_id res chain seq x y z
N MET A 1 15.73 8.16 -16.11
CA MET A 1 14.27 7.91 -16.14
C MET A 1 13.54 9.20 -16.48
N ASP A 2 12.64 9.17 -17.46
CA ASP A 2 11.83 10.31 -17.90
C ASP A 2 10.41 9.81 -18.23
N ILE A 3 9.42 10.29 -17.48
CA ILE A 3 8.03 9.85 -17.56
C ILE A 3 7.06 11.03 -17.57
N GLN A 4 5.88 10.79 -18.13
CA GLN A 4 4.74 11.70 -18.09
C GLN A 4 3.48 10.94 -17.69
N LEU A 5 2.70 11.49 -16.76
CA LEU A 5 1.55 10.83 -16.16
C LEU A 5 0.52 11.82 -15.61
N ASN A 6 -0.72 11.34 -15.42
CA ASN A 6 -1.79 12.11 -14.81
C ASN A 6 -1.51 12.36 -13.32
N THR A 7 -1.72 13.60 -12.90
CA THR A 7 -1.47 14.07 -11.53
C THR A 7 -2.33 13.35 -10.50
N ALA A 8 -3.62 13.12 -10.77
CA ALA A 8 -4.51 12.44 -9.83
C ALA A 8 -4.09 10.97 -9.62
N ASN A 9 -3.72 10.28 -10.69
CA ASN A 9 -3.19 8.92 -10.61
C ASN A 9 -1.88 8.88 -9.79
N PHE A 10 -1.00 9.86 -9.99
CA PHE A 10 0.25 9.94 -9.24
C PHE A 10 0.03 10.26 -7.75
N LYS A 11 -0.94 11.12 -7.41
CA LYS A 11 -1.34 11.38 -6.02
C LYS A 11 -1.81 10.09 -5.33
N GLN A 12 -2.66 9.31 -5.99
CA GLN A 12 -3.13 8.02 -5.46
C GLN A 12 -1.98 7.02 -5.31
N PHE A 13 -1.09 6.93 -6.31
CA PHE A 13 0.09 6.08 -6.26
C PHE A 13 0.98 6.40 -5.06
N LEU A 14 1.33 7.67 -4.86
CA LEU A 14 2.17 8.09 -3.73
C LEU A 14 1.48 7.89 -2.38
N GLY A 15 0.16 8.15 -2.30
CA GLY A 15 -0.64 7.90 -1.10
C GLY A 15 -0.65 6.42 -0.70
N ARG A 16 -0.76 5.53 -1.68
CA ARG A 16 -0.65 4.07 -1.49
C ARG A 16 0.75 3.64 -1.04
N CYS A 17 1.80 4.20 -1.66
CA CYS A 17 3.19 3.92 -1.28
C CYS A 17 3.52 4.37 0.15
N ALA A 18 2.89 5.44 0.63
CA ALA A 18 3.18 5.98 1.95
C ALA A 18 2.72 5.06 3.10
N LEU A 19 1.77 4.14 2.85
CA LEU A 19 1.16 3.24 3.86
C LEU A 19 0.92 3.97 5.17
N GLY A 20 0.01 4.96 5.16
CA GLY A 20 -0.33 5.72 6.37
C GLY A 20 0.82 6.57 6.97
N ASN A 21 1.84 6.87 6.17
CA ASN A 21 3.09 7.53 6.55
C ASN A 21 4.08 6.67 7.32
N ILE A 22 3.92 5.34 7.35
CA ILE A 22 4.99 4.45 7.82
C ILE A 22 6.20 4.57 6.89
N ILE A 23 5.94 4.58 5.58
CA ILE A 23 6.99 4.66 4.56
C ILE A 23 7.41 6.11 4.37
N ARG A 24 8.71 6.36 4.50
CA ARG A 24 9.30 7.71 4.48
C ARG A 24 10.10 8.00 3.21
N ASP A 25 10.57 6.95 2.56
CA ASP A 25 11.36 7.00 1.34
C ASP A 25 10.84 5.96 0.33
N LEU A 26 11.25 6.06 -0.94
CA LEU A 26 10.70 5.24 -2.01
C LEU A 26 11.67 5.12 -3.18
N VAL A 27 11.69 3.96 -3.84
CA VAL A 27 12.20 3.86 -5.21
C VAL A 27 11.03 3.55 -6.14
N ILE A 28 10.91 4.36 -7.19
CA ILE A 28 9.92 4.18 -8.25
C ILE A 28 10.65 3.60 -9.47
N HIS A 29 10.10 2.53 -10.02
CA HIS A 29 10.63 1.83 -11.18
C HIS A 29 9.69 1.98 -12.37
N THR A 30 10.22 1.95 -13.59
CA THR A 30 9.41 1.60 -14.76
C THR A 30 8.95 0.14 -14.67
N ALA A 31 7.73 -0.12 -15.11
CA ALA A 31 7.17 -1.45 -15.25
C ALA A 31 6.61 -1.64 -16.68
N PRO A 32 6.50 -2.90 -17.17
CA PRO A 32 5.92 -3.18 -18.48
C PRO A 32 4.52 -2.56 -18.66
N ASN A 33 4.12 -2.37 -19.91
CA ASN A 33 2.79 -1.88 -20.30
C ASN A 33 2.49 -0.43 -19.87
N ASN A 34 3.45 0.49 -20.01
CA ASN A 34 3.26 1.92 -19.70
C ASN A 34 2.87 2.16 -18.24
N ARG A 35 3.62 1.53 -17.32
CA ARG A 35 3.39 1.56 -15.88
C ARG A 35 4.62 2.05 -15.15
N ILE A 36 4.38 2.58 -13.95
CA ILE A 36 5.40 2.64 -12.91
C ILE A 36 4.98 1.79 -11.73
N MET A 37 5.96 1.39 -10.95
CA MET A 37 5.72 0.63 -9.75
C MET A 37 6.64 1.02 -8.60
N ALA A 38 6.26 0.68 -7.39
CA ALA A 38 7.11 0.75 -6.23
C ALA A 38 6.90 -0.46 -5.32
N LYS A 39 7.98 -0.87 -4.66
CA LYS A 39 7.98 -1.89 -3.60
C LYS A 39 8.35 -1.20 -2.31
N VAL A 40 7.60 -1.44 -1.23
CA VAL A 40 7.84 -0.81 0.06
C VAL A 40 7.62 -1.79 1.21
N THR A 41 8.35 -1.58 2.31
CA THR A 41 8.21 -2.34 3.55
C THR A 41 8.48 -1.43 4.75
N ASP A 42 7.92 -1.79 5.90
CA ASP A 42 8.27 -1.14 7.17
C ASP A 42 9.64 -1.62 7.67
N LYS A 43 10.22 -0.90 8.65
CA LYS A 43 11.55 -1.24 9.20
C LYS A 43 11.65 -2.64 9.77
N MET A 44 10.55 -3.16 10.33
CA MET A 44 10.50 -4.48 10.95
C MET A 44 10.14 -5.58 9.94
N VAL A 45 9.86 -5.20 8.68
CA VAL A 45 9.48 -6.12 7.59
C VAL A 45 8.28 -6.99 7.98
N THR A 46 7.36 -6.39 8.74
CA THR A 46 6.07 -6.97 9.14
C THR A 46 5.02 -6.77 8.07
N MET A 47 5.24 -5.83 7.16
CA MET A 47 4.38 -5.58 6.01
C MET A 47 5.20 -5.41 4.74
N TYR A 48 4.58 -5.76 3.62
CA TYR A 48 5.15 -5.58 2.30
C TYR A 48 4.08 -5.07 1.34
N ALA A 49 4.43 -4.17 0.43
CA ALA A 49 3.51 -3.69 -0.58
C ALA A 49 4.16 -3.56 -1.96
N GLU A 50 3.42 -3.99 -2.99
CA GLU A 50 3.67 -3.60 -4.37
C GLU A 50 2.57 -2.65 -4.85
N VAL A 51 2.95 -1.48 -5.36
CA VAL A 51 2.02 -0.45 -5.82
C VAL A 51 2.31 -0.13 -7.28
N TYR A 52 1.26 0.08 -8.07
CA TYR A 52 1.31 0.30 -9.51
C TYR A 52 0.55 1.55 -9.90
N CYS A 53 1.01 2.19 -10.97
CA CYS A 53 0.29 3.28 -11.63
C CYS A 53 0.32 3.05 -13.14
N ASP A 54 -0.87 2.97 -13.73
CA ASP A 54 -1.09 2.81 -15.17
C ASP A 54 -1.09 4.16 -15.89
N GLY A 55 -1.05 4.10 -17.23
CA GLY A 55 -1.20 5.29 -18.08
C GLY A 55 0.02 6.20 -18.05
N VAL A 56 1.21 5.64 -17.80
CA VAL A 56 2.47 6.38 -17.75
C VAL A 56 3.15 6.32 -19.10
N LYS A 57 3.36 7.47 -19.72
CA LYS A 57 4.20 7.59 -20.90
C LYS A 57 5.66 7.57 -20.46
N VAL A 58 6.36 6.47 -20.73
CA VAL A 58 7.80 6.32 -20.46
C VAL A 58 8.59 6.73 -21.69
N THR A 59 9.44 7.75 -21.57
CA THR A 59 10.35 8.17 -22.65
C THR A 59 11.79 7.74 -22.40
N GLU A 60 12.15 7.48 -21.14
CA GLU A 60 13.45 6.91 -20.76
C GLU A 60 13.25 6.04 -19.52
N GLU A 61 13.70 4.79 -19.57
CA GLU A 61 13.59 3.85 -18.45
C GLU A 61 14.54 4.20 -17.29
N GLY A 62 14.37 3.49 -16.18
CA GLY A 62 15.24 3.58 -15.01
C GLY A 62 14.44 3.71 -13.72
N ASN A 63 15.09 4.26 -12.70
CA ASN A 63 14.54 4.37 -11.35
C ASN A 63 14.57 5.83 -10.89
N ILE A 64 13.62 6.19 -10.04
CA ILE A 64 13.60 7.45 -9.30
C ILE A 64 13.75 7.12 -7.82
N LYS A 65 14.79 7.65 -7.18
CA LYS A 65 14.97 7.58 -5.74
C LYS A 65 14.31 8.80 -5.08
N VAL A 66 13.44 8.56 -4.12
CA VAL A 66 12.70 9.58 -3.36
C VAL A 66 13.08 9.42 -1.88
N PRO A 67 14.10 10.14 -1.38
CA PRO A 67 14.54 10.03 0.02
C PRO A 67 13.55 10.67 1.01
N ASN A 68 12.58 11.46 0.52
CA ASN A 68 11.54 12.06 1.36
C ASN A 68 10.20 12.05 0.62
N LEU A 69 9.44 10.97 0.80
CA LEU A 69 8.15 10.75 0.17
C LEU A 69 7.12 11.82 0.59
N GLN A 70 7.16 12.28 1.85
CA GLN A 70 6.22 13.28 2.36
C GLN A 70 6.41 14.65 1.69
N LYS A 71 7.65 15.08 1.46
CA LYS A 71 7.94 16.30 0.71
C LYS A 71 7.43 16.18 -0.74
N LEU A 72 7.58 15.02 -1.37
CA LEU A 72 7.06 14.78 -2.72
C LEU A 72 5.53 14.84 -2.76
N ILE A 73 4.85 14.13 -1.86
CA ILE A 73 3.38 14.16 -1.73
C ILE A 73 2.89 15.59 -1.53
N ALA A 74 3.54 16.35 -0.63
CA ALA A 74 3.18 17.74 -0.37
C ALA A 74 3.38 18.64 -1.61
N ALA A 75 4.43 18.40 -2.40
CA ALA A 75 4.67 19.14 -3.64
C ALA A 75 3.60 18.84 -4.69
N VAL A 76 3.34 17.56 -4.96
CA VAL A 76 2.35 17.11 -5.95
C VAL A 76 0.94 17.55 -5.55
N ASN A 77 0.59 17.53 -4.26
CA ASN A 77 -0.71 17.96 -3.76
C ASN A 77 -0.99 19.46 -3.97
N ARG A 78 0.04 20.30 -4.08
CA ARG A 78 -0.09 21.73 -4.40
C ARG A 78 -0.19 22.01 -5.90
N THR A 79 -0.04 20.99 -6.74
CA THR A 79 -0.14 21.12 -8.18
C THR A 79 -1.58 20.93 -8.64
N ASP A 80 -2.06 21.89 -9.42
CA ASP A 80 -3.39 21.89 -10.06
C ASP A 80 -3.35 21.37 -11.50
N SER A 81 -2.15 21.22 -12.07
CA SER A 81 -1.96 20.72 -13.43
C SER A 81 -2.43 19.28 -13.56
N GLU A 82 -3.09 18.97 -14.67
CA GLU A 82 -3.63 17.63 -14.95
C GLU A 82 -2.53 16.59 -15.19
N MET A 83 -1.41 17.03 -15.76
CA MET A 83 -0.29 16.19 -16.15
C MET A 83 0.99 16.64 -15.46
N LEU A 84 1.82 15.67 -15.08
CA LEU A 84 3.16 15.87 -14.58
C LEU A 84 4.15 15.19 -15.52
N ARG A 85 5.32 15.81 -15.67
CA ARG A 85 6.52 15.19 -16.21
C ARG A 85 7.56 15.10 -15.12
N ILE A 86 8.11 13.91 -14.97
CA ILE A 86 9.14 13.59 -14.02
C ILE A 86 10.39 13.18 -14.80
N LYS A 87 11.50 13.85 -14.51
CA LYS A 87 12.81 13.49 -15.05
C LYS A 87 13.81 13.26 -13.93
N SER A 88 14.45 12.11 -13.93
CA SER A 88 15.47 11.74 -12.96
C SER A 88 16.80 11.44 -13.66
N SER A 89 17.84 12.10 -13.16
CA SER A 89 19.26 11.81 -13.42
C SER A 89 19.91 11.25 -12.15
N VAL A 90 21.18 10.84 -12.25
CA VAL A 90 21.96 10.25 -11.14
C VAL A 90 21.88 11.10 -9.86
N ASP A 91 21.88 12.42 -10.00
CA ASP A 91 21.99 13.37 -8.89
C ASP A 91 20.71 14.19 -8.63
N ALA A 92 19.67 14.04 -9.44
CA ALA A 92 18.49 14.91 -9.32
C ALA A 92 17.19 14.26 -9.79
N PHE A 93 16.10 14.66 -9.16
CA PHE A 93 14.74 14.43 -9.61
C PHE A 93 14.08 15.79 -9.85
N LEU A 94 13.51 15.96 -11.04
CA LEU A 94 12.80 17.15 -11.47
C LEU A 94 11.32 16.79 -11.68
N LEU A 95 10.44 17.53 -11.01
CA LEU A 95 9.00 17.52 -11.24
C LEU A 95 8.60 18.79 -12.00
N SER A 96 7.83 18.63 -13.08
CA SER A 96 7.33 19.73 -13.90
C SER A 96 5.92 19.45 -14.40
N ASP A 97 5.17 20.49 -14.77
CA ASP A 97 3.75 20.39 -15.10
C ASP A 97 3.37 20.94 -16.49
N GLY A 98 4.38 21.23 -17.32
CA GLY A 98 4.21 21.53 -18.75
C GLY A 98 3.74 22.94 -19.12
N THR A 99 3.33 23.80 -18.17
CA THR A 99 2.79 25.14 -18.48
C THR A 99 3.85 26.24 -18.67
N GLY A 100 5.13 25.87 -18.62
CA GLY A 100 6.27 26.75 -18.92
C GLY A 100 7.07 27.10 -17.67
N VAL A 101 8.25 26.49 -17.54
CA VAL A 101 9.39 26.82 -16.64
C VAL A 101 9.05 27.36 -15.23
N GLY A 102 7.87 27.06 -14.69
CA GLY A 102 7.62 26.97 -13.26
C GLY A 102 8.26 25.66 -12.80
N LYS A 103 9.59 25.57 -12.84
CA LYS A 103 10.30 24.49 -12.18
C LYS A 103 9.78 24.48 -10.76
N ILE A 104 9.11 23.41 -10.34
CA ILE A 104 8.92 23.17 -8.92
C ILE A 104 10.34 23.01 -8.37
N HIS A 105 10.94 24.11 -7.94
CA HIS A 105 12.22 24.16 -7.23
C HIS A 105 11.98 23.66 -5.81
N SER A 106 11.41 22.47 -5.68
CA SER A 106 11.69 21.71 -4.49
C SER A 106 13.17 21.38 -4.58
N ASN A 107 14.02 22.10 -3.84
CA ASN A 107 15.36 21.65 -3.43
C ASN A 107 15.20 20.38 -2.58
N MET A 108 14.65 19.32 -3.17
CA MET A 108 14.68 17.96 -2.65
C MET A 108 15.99 17.26 -3.06
N ALA A 109 16.73 17.85 -3.99
CA ALA A 109 18.08 17.46 -4.37
C ALA A 109 19.10 18.34 -3.62
N GLN A 110 19.28 18.08 -2.32
CA GLN A 110 20.65 18.14 -1.79
C GLN A 110 21.09 16.70 -1.62
N THR A 111 21.97 16.31 -2.52
CA THR A 111 22.50 14.97 -2.79
C THR A 111 23.37 14.40 -1.68
N SER A 112 23.51 15.04 -0.52
CA SER A 112 24.24 14.42 0.59
C SER A 112 23.49 13.25 1.23
N ASP A 113 22.15 13.24 1.13
CA ASP A 113 21.29 12.27 1.84
C ASP A 113 20.60 11.27 0.89
N ALA A 114 20.89 11.33 -0.41
CA ALA A 114 20.25 10.48 -1.43
C ALA A 114 20.85 9.06 -1.53
N GLU A 115 21.89 8.75 -0.75
CA GLU A 115 22.57 7.45 -0.84
C GLU A 115 21.79 6.31 -0.18
N ILE A 116 20.93 6.59 0.80
CA ILE A 116 20.28 5.55 1.61
C ILE A 116 18.76 5.72 1.58
N VAL A 117 18.08 4.83 0.84
CA VAL A 117 16.63 4.65 0.87
C VAL A 117 16.37 3.39 1.69
N GLU A 118 16.02 3.55 2.97
CA GLU A 118 15.97 2.46 3.96
C GLU A 118 14.91 1.41 3.57
N SER A 119 13.72 1.85 3.16
CA SER A 119 12.64 0.92 2.80
C SER A 119 13.00 0.06 1.60
N TYR A 120 13.77 0.62 0.66
CA TYR A 120 14.25 -0.11 -0.50
C TYR A 120 15.39 -1.06 -0.14
N GLN A 121 16.37 -0.62 0.65
CA GLN A 121 17.47 -1.49 1.08
C GLN A 121 16.99 -2.72 1.86
N ALA A 122 15.92 -2.59 2.65
CA ALA A 122 15.32 -3.71 3.38
C ALA A 122 14.77 -4.81 2.46
N ILE A 123 14.51 -4.51 1.19
CA ILE A 123 13.99 -5.42 0.17
C ILE A 123 14.91 -5.56 -1.06
N ASP A 124 16.05 -4.84 -1.08
CA ASP A 124 16.99 -4.85 -2.20
C ASP A 124 17.65 -6.22 -2.31
N GLY A 125 17.76 -6.72 -3.53
CA GLY A 125 18.20 -8.10 -3.81
C GLY A 125 17.14 -9.19 -3.54
N ILE A 126 15.95 -8.85 -3.04
CA ILE A 126 14.84 -9.81 -2.86
C ILE A 126 13.88 -9.66 -4.04
N LEU A 127 14.28 -10.27 -5.16
CA LEU A 127 13.50 -10.27 -6.38
C LEU A 127 12.30 -11.22 -6.20
N ASP A 128 11.11 -10.67 -6.44
CA ASP A 128 9.81 -11.36 -6.48
C ASP A 128 9.24 -11.82 -5.13
N PHE A 129 8.90 -10.88 -4.25
CA PHE A 129 8.07 -11.18 -3.08
C PHE A 129 6.65 -11.60 -3.44
N PHE A 130 6.08 -11.10 -4.54
CA PHE A 130 4.68 -11.36 -4.88
C PHE A 130 4.50 -11.78 -6.34
N ASP A 131 3.99 -12.98 -6.54
CA ASP A 131 3.46 -13.43 -7.82
C ASP A 131 1.98 -13.05 -7.89
N LYS A 132 1.64 -12.13 -8.78
CA LYS A 132 0.27 -11.61 -8.94
C LYS A 132 -0.66 -12.60 -9.61
N ASP A 133 -0.14 -13.37 -10.57
CA ASP A 133 -0.94 -14.28 -11.37
C ASP A 133 -1.30 -15.51 -10.53
N ALA A 134 -0.34 -15.98 -9.72
CA ALA A 134 -0.56 -17.06 -8.76
C ALA A 134 -1.11 -16.59 -7.40
N LEU A 135 -1.30 -15.28 -7.18
CA LEU A 135 -1.64 -14.68 -5.87
C LEU A 135 -0.82 -15.30 -4.73
N THR A 136 0.50 -15.29 -4.89
CA THR A 136 1.43 -15.93 -3.96
C THR A 136 2.41 -14.92 -3.40
N TYR A 137 2.52 -14.83 -2.07
CA TYR A 137 3.62 -14.14 -1.42
C TYR A 137 4.77 -15.14 -1.21
N ASN A 138 5.79 -15.03 -2.06
CA ASN A 138 6.89 -15.97 -2.18
C ASN A 138 7.72 -16.07 -0.89
N ARG A 139 7.77 -14.99 -0.10
CA ARG A 139 8.35 -15.04 1.25
C ARG A 139 7.36 -15.69 2.20
N GLY A 140 7.68 -16.91 2.63
CA GLY A 140 6.77 -17.75 3.42
C GLY A 140 5.90 -18.67 2.56
N LYS A 141 6.02 -18.62 1.22
CA LYS A 141 5.27 -19.47 0.28
C LYS A 141 3.76 -19.46 0.55
N ILE A 142 3.22 -18.26 0.78
CA ILE A 142 1.83 -18.08 1.17
C ILE A 142 0.99 -17.99 -0.11
N VAL A 143 0.06 -18.92 -0.29
CA VAL A 143 -0.91 -18.92 -1.39
C VAL A 143 -2.25 -18.39 -0.87
N TYR A 144 -2.79 -17.37 -1.55
CA TYR A 144 -4.04 -16.73 -1.12
C TYR A 144 -5.26 -17.33 -1.80
N GLU A 145 -5.88 -18.30 -1.13
CA GLU A 145 -7.03 -19.05 -1.68
C GLU A 145 -8.37 -18.62 -1.09
N ASN A 146 -8.38 -18.19 0.18
CA ASN A 146 -9.60 -17.92 0.93
C ASN A 146 -9.61 -16.47 1.43
N GLY A 147 -10.78 -15.84 1.37
CA GLY A 147 -10.93 -14.43 1.70
C GLY A 147 -12.32 -13.92 1.42
N VAL A 148 -12.41 -12.62 1.19
CA VAL A 148 -13.68 -11.95 0.93
C VAL A 148 -13.49 -10.71 0.07
N GLU A 149 -14.47 -10.45 -0.80
CA GLU A 149 -14.57 -9.20 -1.55
C GLU A 149 -15.59 -8.28 -0.88
N LEU A 150 -15.18 -7.04 -0.57
CA LEU A 150 -16.01 -6.13 0.22
C LEU A 150 -15.72 -4.66 -0.14
N PRO A 151 -16.65 -3.72 0.14
CA PRO A 151 -16.41 -2.31 -0.15
C PRO A 151 -15.34 -1.72 0.76
N ILE A 152 -14.51 -0.83 0.22
CA ILE A 152 -13.48 -0.11 0.99
C ILE A 152 -14.07 0.56 2.24
N GLY A 153 -15.27 1.14 2.13
CA GLY A 153 -15.96 1.78 3.25
C GLY A 153 -16.13 0.88 4.47
N THR A 154 -16.32 -0.44 4.30
CA THR A 154 -16.44 -1.36 5.43
C THR A 154 -15.13 -1.49 6.20
N LEU A 155 -13.98 -1.46 5.54
CA LEU A 155 -12.66 -1.46 6.20
C LEU A 155 -12.35 -0.10 6.84
N GLN A 156 -12.79 0.99 6.21
CA GLN A 156 -12.66 2.33 6.78
C GLN A 156 -13.42 2.43 8.11
N ASP A 157 -14.66 1.93 8.17
CA ASP A 157 -15.45 1.86 9.40
C ASP A 157 -14.71 1.08 10.51
N VAL A 158 -14.12 -0.07 10.18
CA VAL A 158 -13.32 -0.87 11.15
C VAL A 158 -12.15 -0.05 11.70
N VAL A 159 -11.47 0.72 10.87
CA VAL A 159 -10.33 1.55 11.30
C VAL A 159 -10.77 2.77 12.10
N ASP A 160 -11.90 3.37 11.75
CA ASP A 160 -12.47 4.49 12.49
C ASP A 160 -12.94 4.06 13.88
N ASP A 161 -13.57 2.88 14.00
CA ASP A 161 -13.87 2.25 15.28
C ASP A 161 -12.58 2.03 16.10
N ALA A 162 -11.56 1.40 15.50
CA ALA A 162 -10.28 1.16 16.19
C ALA A 162 -9.61 2.46 16.68
N LYS A 163 -9.73 3.54 15.91
CA LYS A 163 -9.21 4.85 16.27
C LYS A 163 -9.98 5.46 17.45
N ALA A 164 -11.31 5.34 17.47
CA ALA A 164 -12.15 5.89 18.54
C ALA A 164 -11.79 5.28 19.90
N PHE A 165 -11.43 4.00 19.92
CA PHE A 165 -11.09 3.28 21.15
C PHE A 165 -9.58 3.16 21.43
N SER A 166 -8.72 3.69 20.56
CA SER A 166 -7.26 3.53 20.62
C SER A 166 -6.80 2.07 20.67
N TYR A 167 -7.44 1.23 19.86
CA TYR A 167 -7.13 -0.20 19.75
C TYR A 167 -6.07 -0.46 18.68
N GLU A 168 -5.27 -1.51 18.87
CA GLU A 168 -4.01 -1.71 18.13
C GLU A 168 -3.97 -2.99 17.30
N THR A 169 -4.87 -3.94 17.57
CA THR A 169 -4.92 -5.24 16.88
C THR A 169 -6.27 -5.51 16.23
N PHE A 170 -6.22 -6.28 15.14
CA PHE A 170 -7.37 -6.68 14.34
C PHE A 170 -7.36 -8.20 14.20
N LYS A 171 -8.44 -8.86 14.58
CA LYS A 171 -8.60 -10.31 14.55
C LYS A 171 -9.74 -10.70 13.62
N MET A 172 -9.44 -11.47 12.57
CA MET A 172 -10.45 -12.01 11.66
C MET A 172 -10.95 -13.34 12.20
N THR A 173 -12.27 -13.53 12.15
CA THR A 173 -12.91 -14.74 12.65
C THR A 173 -14.10 -15.09 11.75
N PRO A 174 -14.08 -16.25 11.06
CA PRO A 174 -15.28 -16.77 10.43
C PRO A 174 -16.26 -17.26 11.51
N ALA A 175 -17.53 -16.90 11.40
CA ALA A 175 -18.56 -17.33 12.34
C ALA A 175 -19.93 -17.37 11.67
N LYS A 176 -20.56 -18.57 11.63
CA LYS A 176 -21.95 -18.77 11.17
C LYS A 176 -22.23 -18.15 9.79
N GLY A 177 -21.38 -18.40 8.80
CA GLY A 177 -21.56 -17.86 7.45
C GLY A 177 -21.16 -16.38 7.30
N MET A 178 -20.54 -15.78 8.31
CA MET A 178 -20.07 -14.39 8.28
C MET A 178 -18.56 -14.31 8.54
N MET A 179 -17.91 -13.30 7.96
CA MET A 179 -16.59 -12.85 8.39
C MET A 179 -16.74 -11.71 9.38
N LYS A 180 -16.09 -11.85 10.54
CA LYS A 180 -16.07 -10.81 11.58
C LYS A 180 -14.65 -10.30 11.78
N CYS A 181 -14.54 -9.00 12.04
CA CYS A 181 -13.32 -8.37 12.53
C CYS A 181 -13.54 -7.94 13.98
N ARG A 182 -12.78 -8.53 14.90
CA ARG A 182 -12.66 -8.06 16.28
C ARG A 182 -11.47 -7.11 16.38
N ILE A 183 -11.70 -5.95 16.97
CA ILE A 183 -10.69 -4.94 17.25
C ILE A 183 -10.45 -4.98 18.75
N GLU A 184 -9.19 -5.03 19.19
CA GLU A 184 -8.85 -5.30 20.58
C GLU A 184 -7.75 -4.38 21.12
N ASN A 185 -7.90 -4.00 22.39
CA ASN A 185 -6.83 -3.42 23.16
C ASN A 185 -6.09 -4.52 23.92
N ASN A 186 -4.86 -4.82 23.51
CA ASN A 186 -4.06 -5.86 24.16
C ASN A 186 -3.76 -5.56 25.64
N SER A 187 -3.80 -4.30 26.06
CA SER A 187 -3.50 -3.91 27.45
C SER A 187 -4.70 -4.06 28.39
N THR A 188 -5.93 -3.90 27.88
CA THR A 188 -7.15 -3.90 28.71
C THR A 188 -8.09 -5.09 28.43
N GLY A 189 -7.92 -5.79 27.31
CA GLY A 189 -8.81 -6.86 26.85
C GLY A 189 -10.17 -6.38 26.33
N GLU A 190 -10.42 -5.06 26.36
CA GLU A 190 -11.60 -4.47 25.76
C GLU A 190 -11.58 -4.70 24.24
N ASN A 191 -12.74 -5.03 23.70
CA ASN A 191 -12.86 -5.35 22.29
C ASN A 191 -14.19 -4.90 21.71
N PHE A 192 -14.16 -4.64 20.40
CA PHE A 192 -15.32 -4.33 19.59
C PHE A 192 -15.34 -5.26 18.38
N THR A 193 -16.50 -5.81 18.02
CA THR A 193 -16.60 -6.77 16.91
C THR A 193 -17.58 -6.26 15.86
N ARG A 194 -17.14 -6.23 14.60
CA ARG A 194 -17.94 -5.87 13.44
C ARG A 194 -18.05 -7.06 12.48
N THR A 195 -19.24 -7.28 11.93
CA THR A 195 -19.39 -8.15 10.75
C THR A 195 -18.89 -7.36 9.54
N ILE A 196 -17.85 -7.86 8.87
CA ILE A 196 -17.28 -7.21 7.68
C ILE A 196 -17.82 -7.81 6.38
N ALA A 197 -18.35 -9.03 6.44
CA ALA A 197 -19.04 -9.66 5.32
C ALA A 197 -19.95 -10.80 5.77
N ASP A 198 -21.04 -10.99 5.03
CA ASP A 198 -22.00 -12.09 5.17
C ASP A 198 -22.23 -12.81 3.82
N LYS A 199 -21.48 -12.42 2.78
CA LYS A 199 -21.51 -12.92 1.41
C LYS A 199 -20.23 -12.53 0.69
N ASP A 200 -20.15 -12.82 -0.62
CA ASP A 200 -19.02 -12.46 -1.49
C ASP A 200 -17.69 -13.06 -1.03
N PHE A 201 -17.75 -14.27 -0.46
CA PHE A 201 -16.58 -15.04 -0.05
C PHE A 201 -15.78 -15.51 -1.26
N ILE A 202 -14.47 -15.44 -1.11
CA ILE A 202 -13.50 -16.03 -2.04
C ILE A 202 -13.06 -17.35 -1.43
N GLY A 203 -13.19 -18.45 -2.15
CA GLY A 203 -12.93 -19.78 -1.62
C GLY A 203 -13.98 -20.22 -0.59
N SER A 204 -13.56 -21.03 0.39
CA SER A 204 -14.45 -21.54 1.45
C SER A 204 -14.24 -20.78 2.75
N LEU A 205 -15.34 -20.28 3.34
CA LEU A 205 -15.30 -19.63 4.65
C LEU A 205 -14.76 -20.56 5.75
N ASP A 206 -15.03 -21.86 5.64
CA ASP A 206 -14.58 -22.88 6.61
C ASP A 206 -13.05 -23.05 6.61
N ASN A 207 -12.38 -22.60 5.53
CA ASN A 207 -10.94 -22.65 5.39
C ASN A 207 -10.26 -21.32 5.76
N ILE A 208 -11.00 -20.30 6.18
CA ILE A 208 -10.40 -19.04 6.60
C ILE A 208 -9.96 -19.16 8.06
N PRO A 209 -8.67 -18.98 8.39
CA PRO A 209 -8.21 -19.16 9.75
C PRO A 209 -8.53 -17.96 10.65
N VAL A 210 -8.60 -18.24 11.96
CA VAL A 210 -8.67 -17.19 12.98
C VAL A 210 -7.27 -16.63 13.19
N THR A 211 -7.05 -15.42 12.73
CA THR A 211 -5.73 -14.78 12.72
C THR A 211 -5.81 -13.35 13.20
N MET A 212 -4.69 -12.79 13.62
CA MET A 212 -4.58 -11.43 14.12
C MET A 212 -3.45 -10.69 13.41
N VAL A 213 -3.63 -9.39 13.20
CA VAL A 213 -2.59 -8.48 12.68
C VAL A 213 -2.55 -7.20 13.52
N GLY A 214 -1.40 -6.53 13.50
CA GLY A 214 -1.17 -5.29 14.24
C GLY A 214 -1.60 -4.02 13.47
N MET A 215 -1.12 -2.88 13.96
CA MET A 215 -1.44 -1.55 13.44
C MET A 215 -1.11 -1.33 11.95
N GLY A 216 -0.21 -2.13 11.35
CA GLY A 216 0.09 -2.04 9.92
C GLY A 216 -1.16 -2.17 9.04
N PHE A 217 -2.18 -2.92 9.49
CA PHE A 217 -3.44 -3.08 8.75
C PHE A 217 -4.22 -1.76 8.64
N LYS A 218 -4.25 -0.97 9.72
CA LYS A 218 -4.82 0.37 9.72
C LYS A 218 -4.12 1.29 8.73
N GLU A 219 -2.80 1.18 8.64
CA GLU A 219 -2.01 2.01 7.74
C GLU A 219 -2.19 1.62 6.26
N MET A 220 -2.43 0.34 5.95
CA MET A 220 -2.86 -0.11 4.62
C MET A 220 -4.22 0.47 4.21
N ILE A 221 -5.20 0.45 5.12
CA ILE A 221 -6.54 1.00 4.86
C ILE A 221 -6.47 2.52 4.67
N LYS A 222 -5.66 3.22 5.47
CA LYS A 222 -5.39 4.66 5.26
C LYS A 222 -4.75 4.95 3.90
N ALA A 223 -3.93 4.04 3.38
CA ALA A 223 -3.28 4.19 2.08
C ALA A 223 -4.28 4.19 0.90
N ILE A 224 -5.48 3.64 1.12
CA ILE A 224 -6.57 3.60 0.12
C ILE A 224 -7.75 4.49 0.51
N LYS A 225 -7.64 5.32 1.55
CA LYS A 225 -8.74 6.10 2.12
C LYS A 225 -9.40 7.06 1.12
N ASP A 226 -8.62 7.60 0.19
CA ASP A 226 -9.07 8.58 -0.81
C ASP A 226 -9.72 7.91 -2.03
N SER A 227 -9.82 6.58 -2.04
CA SER A 227 -10.58 5.81 -3.03
C SER A 227 -12.08 5.95 -2.75
N ASN A 228 -12.91 5.67 -3.75
CA ASN A 228 -14.36 5.72 -3.55
C ASN A 228 -14.77 4.61 -2.55
N PRO A 229 -15.49 4.93 -1.45
CA PRO A 229 -15.87 3.94 -0.44
C PRO A 229 -16.70 2.76 -0.98
N LYS A 230 -17.34 2.93 -2.16
CA LYS A 230 -18.09 1.88 -2.84
C LYS A 230 -17.22 0.91 -3.63
N ASP A 231 -15.99 1.31 -3.98
CA ASP A 231 -15.05 0.45 -4.70
C ASP A 231 -14.80 -0.83 -3.91
N ARG A 232 -14.64 -1.94 -4.63
CA ARG A 232 -14.46 -3.27 -4.07
C ARG A 232 -12.98 -3.58 -3.92
N VAL A 233 -12.66 -4.26 -2.83
CA VAL A 233 -11.32 -4.80 -2.54
C VAL A 233 -11.44 -6.25 -2.10
N LYS A 234 -10.39 -7.00 -2.34
CA LYS A 234 -10.25 -8.38 -1.90
C LYS A 234 -9.33 -8.40 -0.68
N LEU A 235 -9.85 -8.97 0.41
CA LEU A 235 -9.09 -9.28 1.61
C LEU A 235 -8.95 -10.80 1.70
N TYR A 236 -7.74 -11.29 1.42
CA TYR A 236 -7.39 -12.69 1.63
C TYR A 236 -6.76 -12.87 3.00
N VAL A 237 -7.09 -14.00 3.63
CA VAL A 237 -6.68 -14.30 5.00
C VAL A 237 -6.04 -15.69 5.00
N SER A 238 -4.79 -15.76 5.45
CA SER A 238 -4.05 -17.00 5.67
C SER A 238 -3.47 -17.02 7.08
N ASP A 239 -3.00 -18.19 7.52
CA ASP A 239 -2.41 -18.36 8.85
C ASP A 239 -1.20 -17.45 9.09
N MET A 240 -0.43 -17.15 8.02
CA MET A 240 0.84 -16.43 8.11
C MET A 240 0.74 -14.94 7.75
N ALA A 241 -0.23 -14.56 6.93
CA ALA A 241 -0.38 -13.17 6.49
C ALA A 241 -1.78 -12.88 5.93
N TRP A 242 -2.15 -11.60 5.90
CA TRP A 242 -3.29 -11.10 5.15
C TRP A 242 -2.83 -10.35 3.91
N LEU A 243 -3.62 -10.44 2.84
CA LEU A 243 -3.41 -9.68 1.60
C LEU A 243 -4.64 -8.81 1.33
N LEU A 244 -4.44 -7.50 1.25
CA LEU A 244 -5.43 -6.53 0.80
C LEU A 244 -5.06 -6.03 -0.60
N THR A 245 -5.96 -6.19 -1.57
CA THR A 245 -5.68 -5.84 -2.97
C THR A 245 -6.95 -5.49 -3.74
N ASN A 246 -6.83 -4.68 -4.80
CA ASN A 246 -7.85 -4.56 -5.83
C ASN A 246 -7.52 -5.38 -7.10
N GLY A 247 -6.51 -6.24 -7.05
CA GLY A 247 -6.04 -7.09 -8.14
C GLY A 247 -5.26 -6.37 -9.23
N LYS A 248 -5.06 -5.05 -9.12
CA LYS A 248 -4.47 -4.24 -10.20
C LYS A 248 -3.43 -3.26 -9.70
N ASP A 249 -3.85 -2.31 -8.86
CA ASP A 249 -3.07 -1.13 -8.55
C ASP A 249 -2.21 -1.30 -7.29
N TYR A 250 -2.57 -2.23 -6.41
CA TYR A 250 -1.79 -2.49 -5.21
C TYR A 250 -2.00 -3.90 -4.67
N PHE A 251 -0.98 -4.41 -3.98
CA PHE A 251 -0.97 -5.66 -3.24
C PHE A 251 -0.32 -5.38 -1.90
N PHE A 252 -1.10 -5.37 -0.83
CA PHE A 252 -0.64 -5.05 0.53
C PHE A 252 -0.67 -6.30 1.40
N ASN A 253 0.51 -6.73 1.84
CA ASN A 253 0.74 -7.92 2.61
C ASN A 253 1.14 -7.59 4.05
N ILE A 254 0.49 -8.19 5.04
CA ILE A 254 0.83 -8.00 6.46
C ILE A 254 0.91 -9.34 7.16
N ASN A 255 2.00 -9.58 7.87
CA ASN A 255 2.21 -10.80 8.62
C ASN A 255 1.22 -10.89 9.80
N THR A 256 0.78 -12.11 10.08
CA THR A 256 -0.02 -12.38 11.28
C THR A 256 0.85 -12.32 12.52
N MET A 257 0.20 -12.02 13.65
CA MET A 257 0.76 -12.09 14.99
C MET A 257 0.31 -13.40 15.64
N GLU A 258 1.10 -13.91 16.58
CA GLU A 258 0.66 -15.05 17.40
C GLU A 258 -0.63 -14.71 18.14
N VAL A 259 -1.60 -15.61 18.09
CA VAL A 259 -2.87 -15.48 18.81
C VAL A 259 -2.69 -16.23 20.13
N GLU A 260 -2.39 -15.52 21.22
CA GLU A 260 -2.42 -16.08 22.58
C GLU A 260 -3.84 -16.49 23.00
#